data_AF-E6KPU2-F1
#
_entry.id   AF-E6KPU2-F1
#
_cell.length_a   1.000
_cell.length_b   1.000
_cell.length_c   1.000
_cell.angle_alpha   90.00
_cell.angle_beta   90.00
_cell.angle_gamma   90.00
#
_symmetry.space_group_name_H-M   'P 1'
#
loop_
_entity.id
_entity.type
_entity.pdbx_description
1 polymer ?
#
loop_
_entity_poly.entity_id
_entity_poly.type
_entity_poly.pdbx_seq_one_letter_code
_entity_poly.pdbx_strand_id
1 'polypeptide(L)'
;MSITAADLYADGPAVGAKAKILLIHFDGAIDAGGAGRMAIAQMLRSLHNERVATFDADALMDYRSHRPIVTVDNWVASPDMVMPETVLDLVEDDMGNPILVLHGAEPDAHWESFTKAISEISERAGVEITFSLHGVPSGVPHTRPTPVHVQATDASLLPSGVQVTNHMQFPSPLSTFVQIRMGQRGIGGLALLGAVPYYMADTAYPAASSALLTSLAKFADLSLPVGDLEQGAAQDQENIEKLVEGNPEVSHTVSALEEHFDAWTGGTGAIPLPGMGEPPRVGRDDKAPKDIGDVIEAYLAQVSRAQDEGGGSVNAPSRAPQDQGPSKPDTIEDVLARIEARRNGQGPGPSTPRHRA
;
A
#
# COMPACT_ATOMS: atom_id res chain seq x y z
N MET A 1 33.86 -2.48 -4.82
CA MET A 1 33.66 -3.65 -3.94
C MET A 1 32.20 -4.06 -4.06
N SER A 2 31.86 -5.35 -3.97
CA SER A 2 30.45 -5.77 -3.98
C SER A 2 29.89 -5.48 -2.59
N ILE A 3 28.95 -4.54 -2.48
CA ILE A 3 28.22 -4.29 -1.23
C ILE A 3 27.43 -5.55 -0.88
N THR A 4 27.63 -6.09 0.33
CA THR A 4 26.88 -7.26 0.81
C THR A 4 25.71 -6.83 1.71
N ALA A 5 24.75 -7.73 1.94
CA ALA A 5 23.58 -7.46 2.77
C ALA A 5 23.95 -7.03 4.20
N ALA A 6 25.03 -7.57 4.77
CA ALA A 6 25.49 -7.24 6.11
C ALA A 6 26.19 -5.87 6.19
N ASP A 7 26.62 -5.31 5.06
CA ASP A 7 27.26 -4.00 5.00
C ASP A 7 26.24 -2.85 4.88
N LEU A 8 24.96 -3.17 4.67
CA LEU A 8 23.91 -2.19 4.34
C LEU A 8 23.18 -1.59 5.54
N TYR A 9 23.48 -2.05 6.76
CA TYR A 9 22.80 -1.54 7.94
C TYR A 9 23.65 -1.65 9.20
N ALA A 10 23.34 -0.79 10.17
CA ALA A 10 23.84 -0.86 11.53
C ALA A 10 22.73 -1.37 12.47
N ASP A 11 23.11 -2.24 13.41
CA ASP A 11 22.20 -2.74 14.43
C ASP A 11 21.79 -1.63 15.41
N GLY A 12 20.52 -1.63 15.79
CA GLY A 12 19.96 -0.79 16.84
C GLY A 12 19.84 -1.52 18.20
N PRO A 13 19.33 -0.83 19.23
CA PRO A 13 19.14 -1.40 20.57
C PRO A 13 18.25 -2.66 20.61
N ALA A 14 17.23 -2.73 19.76
CA ALA A 14 16.31 -3.87 19.67
C ALA A 14 16.79 -4.97 18.70
N VAL A 15 18.08 -5.05 18.39
CA VAL A 15 18.63 -6.13 17.57
C VAL A 15 18.26 -7.51 18.14
N GLY A 16 17.73 -8.38 17.28
CA GLY A 16 17.27 -9.71 17.69
C GLY A 16 15.82 -9.78 18.19
N ALA A 17 15.08 -8.66 18.11
CA ALA A 17 13.64 -8.61 18.32
C ALA A 17 12.89 -9.73 17.55
N LYS A 18 11.79 -10.20 18.14
CA LYS A 18 10.94 -11.24 17.57
C LYS A 18 9.58 -10.66 17.24
N ALA A 19 9.16 -10.82 15.98
CA ALA A 19 7.84 -10.42 15.53
C ALA A 19 7.43 -11.32 14.36
N LYS A 20 6.16 -11.70 14.34
CA LYS A 20 5.59 -12.49 13.23
C LYS A 20 5.23 -11.64 12.02
N ILE A 21 5.07 -10.34 12.23
CA ILE A 21 4.59 -9.39 11.22
C ILE A 21 5.71 -8.42 10.89
N LEU A 22 5.94 -8.23 9.60
CA LEU A 22 6.72 -7.12 9.06
C LEU A 22 5.79 -6.18 8.27
N LEU A 23 5.58 -4.97 8.78
CA LEU A 23 4.88 -3.88 8.11
C LEU A 23 5.89 -3.03 7.32
N ILE A 24 5.59 -2.73 6.06
CA ILE A 24 6.49 -2.01 5.15
C ILE A 24 5.76 -0.79 4.57
N HIS A 25 6.35 0.38 4.70
CA HIS A 25 5.89 1.57 4.00
C HIS A 25 7.07 2.52 3.79
N PHE A 26 7.24 3.05 2.58
CA PHE A 26 8.29 4.00 2.29
C PHE A 26 7.71 5.31 1.77
N ASP A 27 8.37 6.42 2.12
CA ASP A 27 8.14 7.73 1.53
C ASP A 27 8.78 7.74 0.13
N GLY A 28 7.98 7.49 -0.90
CA GLY A 28 8.45 7.34 -2.28
C GLY A 28 7.33 7.22 -3.33
N ALA A 29 7.32 6.13 -4.10
CA ALA A 29 6.64 5.98 -5.38
C ALA A 29 5.14 6.38 -5.40
N ILE A 30 4.31 5.78 -4.55
CA ILE A 30 2.85 5.98 -4.55
C ILE A 30 2.33 5.98 -3.11
N ASP A 31 1.86 7.14 -2.65
CA ASP A 31 1.10 7.29 -1.40
C ASP A 31 0.11 8.46 -1.46
N ALA A 32 -0.94 8.30 -2.26
CA ALA A 32 -1.99 9.31 -2.38
C ALA A 32 -2.57 9.65 -1.00
N GLY A 33 -2.89 10.91 -0.76
CA GLY A 33 -3.41 11.33 0.54
C GLY A 33 -2.36 11.36 1.66
N GLY A 34 -1.10 10.98 1.38
CA GLY A 34 -0.12 10.63 2.42
C GLY A 34 -0.60 9.49 3.32
N ALA A 35 -1.42 8.58 2.78
CA ALA A 35 -2.22 7.64 3.57
C ALA A 35 -1.36 6.66 4.38
N GLY A 36 -0.37 6.03 3.76
CA GLY A 36 0.57 5.14 4.43
C GLY A 36 1.50 5.91 5.37
N ARG A 37 2.01 7.06 4.92
CA ARG A 37 2.95 7.88 5.72
C ARG A 37 2.33 8.32 7.04
N MET A 38 1.09 8.80 6.99
CA MET A 38 0.35 9.22 8.17
C MET A 38 -0.02 8.04 9.08
N ALA A 39 -0.31 6.87 8.51
CA ALA A 39 -0.55 5.65 9.28
C ALA A 39 0.69 5.22 10.07
N ILE A 40 1.86 5.15 9.43
CA ILE A 40 3.13 4.86 10.12
C ILE A 40 3.44 5.94 11.17
N ALA A 41 3.30 7.20 10.81
CA ALA A 41 3.56 8.29 11.74
C ALA A 41 2.64 8.26 12.96
N GLN A 42 1.39 7.81 12.82
CA GLN A 42 0.48 7.59 13.95
C GLN A 42 0.96 6.45 14.85
N MET A 43 1.35 5.31 14.27
CA MET A 43 1.90 4.19 15.04
C MET A 43 3.14 4.61 15.84
N LEU A 44 4.11 5.26 15.20
CA LEU A 44 5.38 5.64 15.84
C LEU A 44 5.23 6.75 16.90
N ARG A 45 4.21 7.61 16.79
CA ARG A 45 3.93 8.64 17.81
C ARG A 45 3.18 8.08 19.01
N SER A 46 2.28 7.13 18.79
CA SER A 46 1.32 6.68 19.81
C SER A 46 1.72 5.38 20.50
N LEU A 47 2.58 4.57 19.88
CA LEU A 47 3.01 3.27 20.40
C LEU A 47 4.47 3.27 20.85
N HIS A 48 4.78 2.37 21.78
CA HIS A 48 6.17 2.10 22.14
C HIS A 48 6.92 1.55 20.92
N ASN A 49 8.10 2.12 20.66
CA ASN A 49 8.95 1.67 19.57
C ASN A 49 10.43 1.78 19.92
N GLU A 50 11.23 0.87 19.37
CA GLU A 50 12.67 0.80 19.56
C GLU A 50 13.38 0.36 18.27
N ARG A 51 14.51 1.01 17.95
CA ARG A 51 15.26 0.78 16.72
C ARG A 51 15.87 -0.61 16.67
N VAL A 52 15.60 -1.36 15.60
CA VAL A 52 16.20 -2.67 15.30
C VAL A 52 17.38 -2.52 14.35
N ALA A 53 17.24 -1.71 13.29
CA ALA A 53 18.31 -1.46 12.33
C ALA A 53 18.15 -0.10 11.62
N THR A 54 19.28 0.55 11.32
CA THR A 54 19.34 1.73 10.44
C THR A 54 20.12 1.37 9.19
N PHE A 55 19.53 1.60 8.02
CA PHE A 55 20.17 1.29 6.74
C PHE A 55 21.06 2.44 6.26
N ASP A 56 22.13 2.10 5.55
CA ASP A 56 23.11 3.07 5.04
C ASP A 56 22.54 3.90 3.89
N ALA A 57 22.22 5.16 4.19
CA ALA A 57 21.69 6.11 3.22
C ALA A 57 22.68 6.44 2.09
N ASP A 58 24.00 6.44 2.34
CA ASP A 58 25.00 6.76 1.30
C ASP A 58 25.08 5.65 0.25
N ALA A 59 24.86 4.40 0.67
CA ALA A 59 24.76 3.27 -0.23
C ALA A 59 23.41 3.21 -0.97
N LEU A 60 22.32 3.63 -0.34
CA LEU A 60 20.96 3.34 -0.81
C LEU A 60 20.23 4.51 -1.49
N MET A 61 20.58 5.76 -1.17
CA MET A 61 19.82 6.95 -1.56
C MET A 61 20.53 7.78 -2.63
N ASP A 62 19.76 8.28 -3.60
CA ASP A 62 20.15 9.44 -4.39
C ASP A 62 19.77 10.72 -3.64
N TYR A 63 20.76 11.37 -3.01
CA TYR A 63 20.56 12.64 -2.30
C TYR A 63 20.03 13.79 -3.18
N ARG A 64 20.01 13.67 -4.51
CA ARG A 64 19.35 14.64 -5.38
C ARG A 64 17.83 14.49 -5.35
N SER A 65 17.35 13.25 -5.21
CA SER A 65 15.94 12.89 -5.04
C SER A 65 15.50 13.10 -3.58
N HIS A 66 16.35 12.68 -2.64
CA HIS A 66 16.09 12.77 -1.20
C HIS A 66 17.05 13.75 -0.52
N ARG A 67 16.87 15.06 -0.76
CA ARG A 67 17.77 16.08 -0.21
C ARG A 67 17.71 16.11 1.32
N PRO A 68 18.86 16.08 2.02
CA PRO A 68 18.90 16.33 3.45
C PRO A 68 18.29 17.68 3.82
N ILE A 69 17.58 17.73 4.94
CA ILE A 69 16.88 18.93 5.40
C ILE A 69 17.76 19.67 6.41
N VAL A 70 18.07 20.93 6.10
CA VAL A 70 18.82 21.82 7.00
C VAL A 70 17.83 22.72 7.74
N THR A 71 17.91 22.73 9.07
CA THR A 71 17.22 23.73 9.90
C THR A 71 18.10 24.96 10.05
N VAL A 72 17.54 26.14 9.82
CA VAL A 72 18.23 27.42 10.01
C VAL A 72 17.50 28.22 11.07
N ASP A 73 18.22 28.61 12.13
CA ASP A 73 17.73 29.52 13.17
C ASP A 73 18.60 30.77 13.23
N ASN A 74 17.97 31.95 13.26
CA ASN A 74 18.67 33.24 13.28
C ASN A 74 19.77 33.37 12.22
N TRP A 75 19.51 32.89 10.99
CA TRP A 75 20.45 32.85 9.86
C TRP A 75 21.68 31.95 10.07
N VAL A 76 21.65 31.07 11.07
CA VAL A 76 22.70 30.09 11.37
C VAL A 76 22.13 28.69 11.12
N ALA A 77 22.82 27.90 10.29
CA ALA A 77 22.45 26.51 10.06
C ALA A 77 22.73 25.66 11.32
N SER A 78 21.76 24.85 11.71
CA SER A 78 21.94 23.79 12.70
C SER A 78 22.98 22.78 12.20
N PRO A 79 23.88 22.26 13.07
CA PRO A 79 24.74 21.13 12.71
C PRO A 79 23.94 19.83 12.55
N ASP A 80 22.74 19.75 13.12
CA ASP A 80 21.88 18.56 13.11
C ASP A 80 21.01 18.55 11.85
N MET A 81 21.64 18.27 10.71
CA MET A 81 20.97 18.07 9.43
C MET A 81 20.20 16.75 9.44
N VAL A 82 18.94 16.77 9.01
CA VAL A 82 18.11 15.56 8.93
C VAL A 82 18.44 14.85 7.63
N MET A 83 19.06 13.68 7.74
CA MET A 83 19.37 12.81 6.60
C MET A 83 18.12 12.02 6.19
N PRO A 84 17.94 11.69 4.90
CA PRO A 84 16.99 10.65 4.51
C PRO A 84 17.47 9.32 5.08
N GLU A 85 16.58 8.61 5.78
CA GLU A 85 16.90 7.33 6.40
C GLU A 85 15.84 6.31 6.05
N THR A 86 16.28 5.06 5.87
CA THR A 86 15.41 3.88 5.93
C THR A 86 15.76 3.15 7.22
N VAL A 87 14.75 2.80 8.01
CA VAL A 87 14.95 2.19 9.33
C VAL A 87 13.97 1.07 9.55
N LEU A 88 14.35 0.14 10.43
CA LEU A 88 13.51 -0.92 10.94
C LEU A 88 13.34 -0.73 12.44
N ASP A 89 12.11 -0.53 12.88
CA ASP A 89 11.75 -0.38 14.30
C ASP A 89 10.92 -1.57 14.75
N LEU A 90 11.11 -2.00 15.99
CA LEU A 90 10.16 -2.83 16.72
C LEU A 90 9.09 -1.89 17.28
N VAL A 91 7.82 -2.18 17.01
CA VAL A 91 6.66 -1.46 17.52
C VAL A 91 5.76 -2.43 18.25
N GLU A 92 5.28 -2.06 19.42
CA GLU A 92 4.32 -2.86 20.19
C GLU A 92 2.93 -2.22 20.12
N ASP A 93 1.92 -3.00 19.76
CA ASP A 93 0.53 -2.53 19.78
C ASP A 93 0.03 -2.27 21.22
N ASP A 94 -1.21 -1.77 21.39
CA ASP A 94 -1.73 -1.45 22.74
C ASP A 94 -1.85 -2.67 23.69
N MET A 95 -1.75 -3.89 23.14
CA MET A 95 -1.77 -5.15 23.88
C MET A 95 -0.37 -5.77 24.04
N GLY A 96 0.68 -5.11 23.54
CA GLY A 96 2.07 -5.57 23.61
C GLY A 96 2.45 -6.57 22.50
N ASN A 97 1.64 -6.70 21.44
CA ASN A 97 1.98 -7.56 20.30
C ASN A 97 3.09 -6.91 19.46
N PRO A 98 4.21 -7.61 19.20
CA PRO A 98 5.34 -7.03 18.48
C PRO A 98 5.12 -7.04 16.95
N ILE A 99 5.45 -5.91 16.33
CA ILE A 99 5.39 -5.67 14.90
C ILE A 99 6.75 -5.09 14.49
N LEU A 100 7.39 -5.68 13.48
CA LEU A 100 8.51 -5.00 12.83
C LEU A 100 7.96 -4.00 11.81
N VAL A 101 8.40 -2.75 11.87
CA VAL A 101 7.98 -1.69 10.95
C VAL A 101 9.20 -1.18 10.19
N LEU A 102 9.24 -1.49 8.89
CA LEU A 102 10.26 -1.00 7.96
C LEU A 102 9.74 0.27 7.28
N HIS A 103 10.37 1.40 7.57
CA HIS A 103 9.89 2.70 7.13
C HIS A 103 10.98 3.74 6.86
N GLY A 104 10.55 4.92 6.38
CA GLY A 104 11.41 6.05 6.01
C GLY A 104 11.48 6.27 4.51
N ALA A 105 12.55 6.92 4.04
CA ALA A 105 12.76 7.16 2.61
C ALA A 105 12.87 5.84 1.84
N GLU A 106 12.30 5.77 0.63
CA GLU A 106 12.44 4.61 -0.26
C GLU A 106 13.86 4.55 -0.85
N PRO A 107 14.63 3.46 -0.66
CA PRO A 107 15.91 3.26 -1.34
C PRO A 107 15.82 3.44 -2.87
N ASP A 108 16.74 4.21 -3.46
CA ASP A 108 16.86 4.38 -4.92
C ASP A 108 17.70 3.27 -5.57
N ALA A 109 18.61 2.65 -4.81
CA ALA A 109 19.61 1.73 -5.33
C ALA A 109 19.68 0.40 -4.55
N HIS A 110 20.35 -0.59 -5.16
CA HIS A 110 20.68 -1.87 -4.52
C HIS A 110 19.50 -2.68 -3.97
N TRP A 111 18.31 -2.59 -4.58
CA TRP A 111 17.08 -3.25 -4.12
C TRP A 111 17.22 -4.74 -3.83
N GLU A 112 17.97 -5.50 -4.65
CA GLU A 112 18.21 -6.93 -4.40
C GLU A 112 19.04 -7.18 -3.12
N SER A 113 20.09 -6.39 -2.90
CA SER A 113 20.92 -6.50 -1.70
C SER A 113 20.17 -6.03 -0.44
N PHE A 114 19.43 -4.93 -0.55
CA PHE A 114 18.56 -4.43 0.51
C PHE A 114 17.49 -5.46 0.88
N THR A 115 16.79 -6.02 -0.10
CA THR A 115 15.78 -7.06 0.11
C THR A 115 16.37 -8.31 0.74
N LYS A 116 17.61 -8.69 0.36
CA LYS A 116 18.33 -9.79 1.01
C LYS A 116 18.60 -9.50 2.48
N ALA A 117 19.04 -8.28 2.83
CA ALA A 117 19.24 -7.87 4.23
C ALA A 117 17.94 -7.96 5.03
N ILE A 118 16.84 -7.41 4.50
CA ILE A 118 15.51 -7.49 5.13
C ILE A 118 15.07 -8.95 5.30
N SER A 119 15.28 -9.80 4.29
CA SER A 119 14.93 -11.22 4.36
C SER A 119 15.70 -11.93 5.48
N GLU A 120 17.01 -11.69 5.58
CA GLU A 120 17.86 -12.30 6.61
C GLU A 120 17.48 -11.82 8.03
N ILE A 121 17.16 -10.53 8.20
CA ILE A 121 16.65 -10.00 9.47
C ILE A 121 15.30 -10.65 9.80
N SER A 122 14.39 -10.72 8.82
CA SER A 122 13.04 -11.29 8.97
C SER A 122 13.06 -12.77 9.36
N GLU A 123 13.92 -13.56 8.72
CA GLU A 123 14.13 -14.97 9.05
C GLU A 123 14.61 -15.14 10.50
N ARG A 124 15.56 -14.30 10.96
CA ARG A 124 16.03 -14.33 12.35
C ARG A 124 14.96 -13.85 13.33
N ALA A 125 14.15 -12.87 12.96
CA ALA A 125 13.08 -12.33 13.79
C ALA A 125 11.87 -13.27 13.91
N GLY A 126 11.74 -14.24 12.99
CA GLY A 126 10.61 -15.16 12.94
C GLY A 126 9.37 -14.56 12.26
N VAL A 127 9.58 -13.69 11.27
CA VAL A 127 8.49 -13.12 10.46
C VAL A 127 7.83 -14.23 9.65
N GLU A 128 6.50 -14.29 9.74
CA GLU A 128 5.65 -15.26 9.05
C GLU A 128 4.88 -14.59 7.89
N ILE A 129 4.63 -13.29 7.98
CA ILE A 129 3.86 -12.52 6.98
C ILE A 129 4.31 -11.06 6.90
N THR A 130 4.20 -10.49 5.70
CA THR A 130 4.45 -9.07 5.45
C THR A 130 3.16 -8.30 5.12
N PHE A 131 3.10 -7.04 5.51
CA PHE A 131 2.05 -6.10 5.12
C PHE A 131 2.67 -4.85 4.51
N SER A 132 2.01 -4.21 3.56
CA SER A 132 2.36 -2.88 3.09
C SER A 132 1.14 -1.96 2.99
N LEU A 133 1.35 -0.66 3.20
CA LEU A 133 0.27 0.35 3.23
C LEU A 133 0.53 1.42 2.15
N HIS A 134 -0.48 1.66 1.31
CA HIS A 134 -0.42 2.66 0.25
C HIS A 134 -1.75 3.36 0.07
N GLY A 135 -1.73 4.67 -0.17
CA GLY A 135 -2.85 5.38 -0.78
C GLY A 135 -2.80 5.32 -2.31
N VAL A 136 -3.94 5.08 -2.96
CA VAL A 136 -4.05 5.04 -4.44
C VAL A 136 -5.13 6.00 -4.95
N PRO A 137 -4.82 6.91 -5.90
CA PRO A 137 -5.82 7.81 -6.47
C PRO A 137 -6.92 7.01 -7.17
N SER A 138 -8.16 7.30 -6.83
CA SER A 138 -9.33 6.49 -7.22
C SER A 138 -10.54 7.38 -7.51
N GLY A 139 -11.43 6.89 -8.36
CA GLY A 139 -12.73 7.49 -8.66
C GLY A 139 -13.75 7.24 -7.55
N VAL A 140 -13.45 7.68 -6.33
CA VAL A 140 -14.32 7.54 -5.16
C VAL A 140 -14.64 8.91 -4.55
N PRO A 141 -15.83 9.10 -3.97
CA PRO A 141 -16.17 10.34 -3.29
C PRO A 141 -15.59 10.37 -1.86
N HIS A 142 -15.21 11.54 -1.38
CA HIS A 142 -14.77 11.73 0.01
C HIS A 142 -15.93 11.58 1.03
N THR A 143 -17.18 11.62 0.58
CA THR A 143 -18.41 11.51 1.38
C THR A 143 -18.87 10.08 1.67
N ARG A 144 -18.04 9.08 1.34
CA ARG A 144 -18.28 7.66 1.62
C ARG A 144 -17.08 7.05 2.36
N PRO A 145 -17.25 5.93 3.09
CA PRO A 145 -16.13 5.26 3.74
C PRO A 145 -15.04 4.87 2.74
N THR A 146 -13.79 5.13 3.07
CA THR A 146 -12.64 4.81 2.21
C THR A 146 -12.53 3.30 1.96
N PRO A 147 -12.66 2.83 0.71
CA PRO A 147 -12.39 1.45 0.37
C PRO A 147 -10.92 1.09 0.59
N VAL A 148 -10.67 -0.15 1.02
CA VAL A 148 -9.31 -0.71 1.08
C VAL A 148 -9.26 -1.95 0.19
N HIS A 149 -8.46 -1.88 -0.88
CA HIS A 149 -8.19 -3.03 -1.73
C HIS A 149 -7.04 -3.85 -1.14
N VAL A 150 -7.06 -5.15 -1.44
CA VAL A 150 -6.04 -6.08 -0.97
C VAL A 150 -5.41 -6.73 -2.18
N GLN A 151 -4.10 -6.57 -2.30
CA GLN A 151 -3.27 -7.33 -3.22
C GLN A 151 -2.44 -8.32 -2.42
N ALA A 152 -2.28 -9.53 -2.94
CA ALA A 152 -1.51 -10.58 -2.28
C ALA A 152 -0.40 -11.12 -3.19
N THR A 153 0.69 -11.56 -2.57
CA THR A 153 1.76 -12.32 -3.23
C THR A 153 1.35 -13.77 -3.53
N ASP A 154 0.36 -14.31 -2.80
CA ASP A 154 -0.23 -15.62 -3.02
C ASP A 154 -1.76 -15.56 -2.88
N ALA A 155 -2.48 -16.18 -3.80
CA ALA A 155 -3.94 -16.16 -3.83
C ALA A 155 -4.60 -16.75 -2.56
N SER A 156 -3.91 -17.63 -1.83
CA SER A 156 -4.43 -18.20 -0.56
C SER A 156 -4.48 -17.20 0.60
N LEU A 157 -3.78 -16.06 0.48
CA LEU A 157 -3.82 -14.98 1.46
C LEU A 157 -4.99 -14.02 1.22
N LEU A 158 -5.64 -14.08 0.05
CA LEU A 158 -6.80 -13.24 -0.23
C LEU A 158 -8.01 -13.73 0.58
N PRO A 159 -8.86 -12.80 1.06
CA PRO A 159 -10.15 -13.16 1.64
C PRO A 159 -10.99 -14.00 0.66
N SER A 160 -11.76 -14.94 1.20
CA SER A 160 -12.69 -15.74 0.42
C SER A 160 -13.70 -14.85 -0.32
N GLY A 161 -14.00 -15.19 -1.58
CA GLY A 161 -14.96 -14.45 -2.41
C GLY A 161 -14.40 -13.26 -3.19
N VAL A 162 -13.11 -12.91 -3.05
CA VAL A 162 -12.47 -11.90 -3.92
C VAL A 162 -12.22 -12.51 -5.31
N GLN A 163 -13.19 -12.34 -6.22
CA GLN A 163 -13.03 -12.64 -7.64
C GLN A 163 -12.85 -11.34 -8.42
N VAL A 164 -11.63 -10.82 -8.44
CA VAL A 164 -11.30 -9.70 -9.32
C VAL A 164 -10.51 -10.23 -10.50
N THR A 165 -11.20 -10.51 -11.60
CA THR A 165 -10.55 -10.83 -12.89
C THR A 165 -10.21 -9.53 -13.61
N ASN A 166 -9.28 -8.75 -13.08
CA ASN A 166 -8.66 -7.62 -13.79
C ASN A 166 -7.16 -7.86 -13.94
N HIS A 167 -6.67 -7.74 -15.16
CA HIS A 167 -5.23 -7.73 -15.44
C HIS A 167 -4.75 -6.29 -15.36
N MET A 168 -3.90 -6.00 -14.38
CA MET A 168 -3.34 -4.66 -14.18
C MET A 168 -1.83 -4.73 -14.22
N GLN A 169 -1.20 -3.69 -14.77
CA GLN A 169 0.23 -3.47 -14.69
C GLN A 169 0.47 -2.06 -14.17
N PHE A 170 1.49 -1.90 -13.34
CA PHE A 170 1.94 -0.62 -12.81
C PHE A 170 3.41 -0.75 -12.39
N PRO A 171 4.16 0.36 -12.34
CA PRO A 171 5.48 0.38 -11.74
C PRO A 171 5.40 -0.11 -10.29
N SER A 172 6.21 -1.10 -9.94
CA SER A 172 6.21 -1.64 -8.58
C SER A 172 6.87 -0.63 -7.62
N PRO A 173 6.26 -0.32 -6.47
CA PRO A 173 7.01 0.23 -5.36
C PRO A 173 7.99 -0.82 -4.81
N LEU A 174 9.02 -0.38 -4.09
CA LEU A 174 9.99 -1.26 -3.44
C LEU A 174 9.32 -2.16 -2.42
N SER A 175 8.29 -1.69 -1.71
CA SER A 175 7.51 -2.51 -0.77
C SER A 175 6.99 -3.79 -1.45
N THR A 176 6.35 -3.65 -2.61
CA THR A 176 5.85 -4.79 -3.41
C THR A 176 6.99 -5.64 -3.93
N PHE A 177 8.11 -5.04 -4.36
CA PHE A 177 9.29 -5.78 -4.79
C PHE A 177 9.85 -6.68 -3.66
N VAL A 178 10.01 -6.12 -2.46
CA VAL A 178 10.45 -6.84 -1.25
C VAL A 178 9.47 -7.98 -0.95
N GLN A 179 8.17 -7.71 -0.92
CA GLN A 179 7.14 -8.71 -0.64
C GLN A 179 7.17 -9.86 -1.66
N ILE A 180 7.31 -9.58 -2.96
CA ILE A 180 7.41 -10.63 -4.00
C ILE A 180 8.66 -11.50 -3.80
N ARG A 181 9.81 -10.88 -3.52
CA ARG A 181 11.08 -11.60 -3.28
C ARG A 181 11.05 -12.44 -2.01
N MET A 182 10.42 -11.95 -0.94
CA MET A 182 10.19 -12.70 0.29
C MET A 182 9.17 -13.84 0.10
N GLY A 183 8.12 -13.60 -0.70
CA GLY A 183 7.12 -14.61 -1.07
C GLY A 183 7.74 -15.82 -1.79
N GLN A 184 8.72 -15.58 -2.66
CA GLN A 184 9.51 -16.62 -3.32
C GLN A 184 10.31 -17.50 -2.34
N ARG A 185 10.51 -17.04 -1.09
CA ARG A 185 11.17 -17.76 0.01
C ARG A 185 10.18 -18.30 1.06
N GLY A 186 8.89 -18.18 0.81
CA GLY A 186 7.84 -18.71 1.68
C GLY A 186 7.29 -17.74 2.73
N ILE A 187 7.74 -16.48 2.75
CA ILE A 187 7.16 -15.43 3.60
C ILE A 187 6.21 -14.61 2.73
N GLY A 188 4.91 -14.91 2.84
CA GLY A 188 3.86 -14.25 2.08
C GLY A 188 3.68 -12.78 2.46
N GLY A 189 2.84 -12.09 1.69
CA GLY A 189 2.62 -10.67 1.84
C GLY A 189 1.30 -10.17 1.28
N LEU A 190 0.74 -9.18 1.97
CA LEU A 190 -0.45 -8.43 1.61
C LEU A 190 -0.10 -6.95 1.45
N ALA A 191 -0.61 -6.31 0.41
CA ALA A 191 -0.59 -4.86 0.24
C ALA A 191 -2.01 -4.32 0.41
N LEU A 192 -2.18 -3.40 1.35
CA LEU A 192 -3.43 -2.71 1.63
C LEU A 192 -3.42 -1.36 0.92
N LEU A 193 -4.37 -1.16 0.02
CA LEU A 193 -4.44 -0.02 -0.89
C LEU A 193 -5.68 0.80 -0.56
N GLY A 194 -5.52 1.92 0.13
CA GLY A 194 -6.60 2.84 0.47
C GLY A 194 -7.00 3.67 -0.76
N ALA A 195 -8.23 3.56 -1.21
CA ALA A 195 -8.73 4.32 -2.35
C ALA A 195 -8.97 5.78 -1.95
N VAL A 196 -8.08 6.67 -2.39
CA VAL A 196 -8.14 8.11 -2.11
C VAL A 196 -8.85 8.81 -3.27
N PRO A 197 -9.83 9.68 -3.02
CA PRO A 197 -10.42 10.50 -4.09
C PRO A 197 -9.32 11.20 -4.89
N TYR A 198 -9.33 11.09 -6.23
CA TYR A 198 -8.24 11.63 -7.06
C TYR A 198 -7.96 13.13 -6.84
N TYR A 199 -8.98 13.90 -6.45
CA TYR A 199 -8.85 15.33 -6.13
C TYR A 199 -8.25 15.60 -4.72
N MET A 200 -8.01 14.56 -3.93
CA MET A 200 -7.35 14.61 -2.61
C MET A 200 -5.98 13.90 -2.64
N ALA A 201 -5.49 13.47 -3.81
CA ALA A 201 -4.27 12.69 -3.90
C ALA A 201 -3.03 13.45 -3.40
N ASP A 202 -2.98 14.77 -3.60
CA ASP A 202 -1.86 15.64 -3.24
C ASP A 202 -2.04 16.36 -1.89
N THR A 203 -3.13 16.10 -1.18
CA THR A 203 -3.42 16.69 0.15
C THR A 203 -3.40 15.61 1.22
N ALA A 204 -3.24 15.97 2.49
CA ALA A 204 -3.38 14.99 3.57
C ALA A 204 -4.83 14.47 3.58
N TYR A 205 -5.00 13.15 3.63
CA TYR A 205 -6.32 12.51 3.69
C TYR A 205 -6.37 11.46 4.83
N PRO A 206 -6.54 11.90 6.10
CA PRO A 206 -6.49 11.03 7.27
C PRO A 206 -7.48 9.87 7.23
N ALA A 207 -8.60 10.01 6.52
CA ALA A 207 -9.61 8.97 6.35
C ALA A 207 -9.03 7.70 5.70
N ALA A 208 -8.09 7.84 4.76
CA ALA A 208 -7.43 6.69 4.15
C ALA A 208 -6.45 6.01 5.10
N SER A 209 -5.68 6.77 5.88
CA SER A 209 -4.80 6.23 6.92
C SER A 209 -5.57 5.47 8.00
N SER A 210 -6.69 6.03 8.46
CA SER A 210 -7.58 5.38 9.42
C SER A 210 -8.12 4.05 8.85
N ALA A 211 -8.59 4.06 7.60
CA ALA A 211 -9.08 2.85 6.94
C ALA A 211 -7.98 1.78 6.76
N LEU A 212 -6.76 2.19 6.41
CA LEU A 212 -5.60 1.30 6.28
C LEU A 212 -5.22 0.65 7.61
N LEU A 213 -5.06 1.43 8.69
CA LEU A 213 -4.76 0.88 10.01
C LEU A 213 -5.89 0.01 10.56
N THR A 214 -7.14 0.40 10.33
CA THR A 214 -8.31 -0.42 10.71
C THR A 214 -8.33 -1.75 9.96
N SER A 215 -7.96 -1.74 8.67
CA SER A 215 -7.86 -2.95 7.86
C SER A 215 -6.72 -3.84 8.35
N LEU A 216 -5.53 -3.26 8.58
CA LEU A 216 -4.38 -3.97 9.15
C LEU A 216 -4.72 -4.60 10.50
N ALA A 217 -5.34 -3.85 11.41
CA ALA A 217 -5.79 -4.33 12.71
C ALA A 217 -6.70 -5.57 12.57
N LYS A 218 -7.63 -5.55 11.62
CA LYS A 218 -8.52 -6.69 11.34
C LYS A 218 -7.80 -7.89 10.72
N PHE A 219 -6.89 -7.66 9.77
CA PHE A 219 -6.16 -8.74 9.10
C PHE A 219 -5.12 -9.43 9.99
N ALA A 220 -4.54 -8.68 10.92
CA ALA A 220 -3.44 -9.12 11.75
C ALA A 220 -3.82 -9.32 13.23
N ASP A 221 -5.08 -9.12 13.60
CA ASP A 221 -5.60 -9.16 14.98
C ASP A 221 -4.80 -8.27 15.95
N LEU A 222 -4.61 -7.01 15.55
CA LEU A 222 -3.82 -6.02 16.29
C LEU A 222 -4.70 -4.94 16.93
N SER A 223 -4.24 -4.38 18.04
CA SER A 223 -4.85 -3.22 18.71
C SER A 223 -4.09 -1.95 18.36
N LEU A 224 -4.50 -1.28 17.26
CA LEU A 224 -3.80 -0.11 16.71
C LEU A 224 -4.52 1.23 17.01
N PRO A 225 -3.77 2.32 17.25
CA PRO A 225 -4.34 3.61 17.64
C PRO A 225 -4.83 4.41 16.43
N VAL A 226 -6.12 4.29 16.10
CA VAL A 226 -6.76 4.98 14.95
C VAL A 226 -7.45 6.30 15.29
N GLY A 227 -7.68 6.59 16.57
CA GLY A 227 -8.56 7.68 17.02
C GLY A 227 -8.20 9.07 16.52
N ASP A 228 -6.92 9.47 16.56
CA ASP A 228 -6.53 10.81 16.08
C ASP A 228 -6.71 10.96 14.56
N LEU A 229 -6.55 9.87 13.81
CA LEU A 229 -6.78 9.86 12.36
C LEU A 229 -8.28 9.97 12.05
N GLU A 230 -9.15 9.32 12.84
CA GLU A 230 -10.61 9.47 12.72
C GLU A 230 -11.05 10.90 13.05
N GLN A 231 -10.48 11.50 14.10
CA GLN A 231 -10.75 12.90 14.44
C GLN A 231 -10.30 13.85 13.33
N GLY A 232 -9.09 13.66 12.80
CA GLY A 232 -8.58 14.43 11.66
C GLY A 232 -9.46 14.29 10.42
N ALA A 233 -9.92 13.07 10.12
CA ALA A 233 -10.82 12.80 9.00
C ALA A 233 -12.16 13.55 9.14
N ALA A 234 -12.74 13.57 10.34
CA ALA A 234 -13.98 14.30 10.62
C ALA A 234 -13.81 15.83 10.42
N GLN A 235 -12.66 16.38 10.86
CA GLN A 235 -12.39 17.81 10.69
C GLN A 235 -12.18 18.19 9.22
N ASP A 236 -11.49 17.35 8.46
CA ASP A 236 -11.26 17.57 7.03
C ASP A 236 -12.56 17.46 6.24
N GLN A 237 -13.45 16.53 6.60
CA GLN A 237 -14.76 16.40 5.97
C GLN A 237 -15.56 17.71 6.00
N GLU A 238 -15.63 18.38 7.15
CA GLU A 238 -16.32 19.67 7.29
C GLU A 238 -15.70 20.78 6.44
N ASN A 239 -14.37 20.75 6.26
CA ASN A 239 -13.66 21.75 5.47
C ASN A 239 -13.87 21.52 3.97
N ILE A 240 -13.83 20.26 3.53
CA ILE A 240 -14.07 19.88 2.13
C ILE A 240 -15.51 20.21 1.75
N GLU A 241 -16.48 19.91 2.61
CA GLU A 241 -17.90 20.18 2.33
C GLU A 241 -18.17 21.66 2.07
N LYS A 242 -17.56 22.56 2.85
CA LYS A 242 -17.63 24.02 2.63
C LYS A 242 -17.03 24.46 1.29
N LEU A 243 -15.94 23.81 0.86
CA LEU A 243 -15.30 24.10 -0.42
C LEU A 243 -16.13 23.59 -1.60
N VAL A 244 -16.80 22.44 -1.44
CA VAL A 244 -17.67 21.84 -2.45
C VAL A 244 -18.97 22.62 -2.60
N GLU A 245 -19.60 23.06 -1.49
CA GLU A 245 -20.85 23.85 -1.53
C GLU A 245 -20.66 25.19 -2.28
N GLY A 246 -19.46 25.77 -2.21
CA GLY A 246 -19.10 26.96 -2.95
C GLY A 246 -18.89 26.77 -4.46
N ASN A 247 -18.89 25.52 -4.97
CA ASN A 247 -18.59 25.21 -6.35
C ASN A 247 -19.57 24.17 -6.96
N PRO A 248 -20.59 24.62 -7.72
CA PRO A 248 -21.61 23.74 -8.32
C PRO A 248 -21.06 22.66 -9.25
N GLU A 249 -19.94 22.91 -9.95
CA GLU A 249 -19.33 21.95 -10.87
C GLU A 249 -18.65 20.80 -10.10
N VAL A 250 -17.98 21.13 -8.99
CA VAL A 250 -17.40 20.13 -8.09
C VAL A 250 -18.50 19.32 -7.42
N SER A 251 -19.57 19.96 -6.96
CA SER A 251 -20.73 19.27 -6.36
C SER A 251 -21.37 18.25 -7.31
N HIS A 252 -21.55 18.58 -8.59
CA HIS A 252 -22.04 17.63 -9.60
C HIS A 252 -21.10 16.43 -9.76
N THR A 253 -19.79 16.68 -9.79
CA THR A 253 -18.78 15.61 -9.91
C THR A 253 -18.79 14.68 -8.70
N VAL A 254 -18.87 15.23 -7.48
CA VAL A 254 -18.98 14.44 -6.25
C VAL A 254 -20.26 13.61 -6.25
N SER A 255 -21.40 14.19 -6.64
CA SER A 255 -22.68 13.48 -6.71
C SER A 255 -22.62 12.28 -7.67
N ALA A 256 -21.99 12.45 -8.84
CA ALA A 256 -21.79 11.35 -9.79
C ALA A 256 -20.89 10.24 -9.24
N LEU A 257 -19.85 10.59 -8.47
CA LEU A 257 -18.99 9.62 -7.78
C LEU A 257 -19.74 8.87 -6.67
N GLU A 258 -20.64 9.54 -5.96
CA GLU A 258 -21.52 8.91 -4.97
C GLU A 258 -22.47 7.90 -5.59
N GLU A 259 -23.16 8.27 -6.68
CA GLU A 259 -24.04 7.36 -7.41
C GLU A 259 -23.28 6.12 -7.90
N HIS A 260 -22.07 6.32 -8.44
CA HIS A 260 -21.22 5.21 -8.88
C HIS A 260 -20.78 4.32 -7.70
N PHE A 261 -20.37 4.92 -6.58
CA PHE A 261 -19.96 4.19 -5.38
C PHE A 261 -21.10 3.35 -4.77
N ASP A 262 -22.29 3.95 -4.65
CA ASP A 262 -23.47 3.32 -4.05
C ASP A 262 -24.00 2.18 -4.94
N ALA A 263 -23.90 2.32 -6.27
CA ALA A 263 -24.21 1.25 -7.21
C ALA A 263 -23.28 0.02 -7.06
N TRP A 264 -22.00 0.25 -6.74
CA TRP A 264 -21.02 -0.82 -6.54
C TRP A 264 -21.14 -1.52 -5.18
N THR A 265 -21.36 -0.76 -4.11
CA THR A 265 -21.50 -1.31 -2.75
C THR A 265 -22.77 -2.16 -2.58
N GLY A 266 -23.78 -1.96 -3.40
CA GLY A 266 -24.96 -2.84 -3.51
C GLY A 266 -24.68 -4.23 -4.10
N GLY A 267 -23.46 -4.51 -4.56
CA GLY A 267 -23.12 -5.75 -5.28
C GLY A 267 -21.71 -6.28 -4.98
N THR A 268 -21.43 -6.72 -3.75
CA THR A 268 -20.34 -7.67 -3.37
C THR A 268 -18.89 -7.41 -3.84
N GLY A 269 -18.55 -6.26 -4.45
CA GLY A 269 -17.26 -6.03 -5.10
C GLY A 269 -16.51 -4.79 -4.62
N ALA A 270 -15.19 -4.87 -4.58
CA ALA A 270 -14.31 -3.73 -4.41
C ALA A 270 -14.27 -2.90 -5.70
N ILE A 271 -14.33 -1.56 -5.59
CA ILE A 271 -14.26 -0.64 -6.74
C ILE A 271 -13.02 -0.92 -7.60
N PRO A 272 -13.10 -0.93 -8.95
CA PRO A 272 -11.93 -1.23 -9.76
C PRO A 272 -10.91 -0.12 -9.61
N LEU A 273 -9.67 -0.50 -9.31
CA LEU A 273 -8.55 0.40 -9.44
C LEU A 273 -8.21 0.56 -10.94
N PRO A 274 -7.94 1.78 -11.42
CA PRO A 274 -7.47 1.96 -12.78
C PRO A 274 -6.07 1.33 -12.94
N GLY A 275 -5.94 0.34 -13.81
CA GLY A 275 -4.64 -0.23 -14.19
C GLY A 275 -4.02 0.49 -15.40
N MET A 276 -2.71 0.35 -15.63
CA MET A 276 -2.12 0.79 -16.90
C MET A 276 -2.66 -0.06 -18.04
N GLY A 277 -3.38 0.56 -18.97
CA GLY A 277 -3.72 -0.03 -20.28
C GLY A 277 -5.16 -0.53 -20.46
N GLU A 278 -6.06 -0.39 -19.48
CA GLU A 278 -7.50 -0.57 -19.72
C GLU A 278 -8.26 0.72 -19.43
N PRO A 279 -8.90 1.36 -20.43
CA PRO A 279 -9.87 2.40 -20.15
C PRO A 279 -11.03 1.80 -19.34
N PRO A 280 -11.67 2.59 -18.46
CA PRO A 280 -12.83 2.13 -17.71
C PRO A 280 -13.86 1.55 -18.69
N ARG A 281 -14.17 0.26 -18.55
CA ARG A 281 -15.21 -0.38 -19.37
C ARG A 281 -16.56 0.14 -18.92
N VAL A 282 -16.98 1.25 -19.51
CA VAL A 282 -18.37 1.68 -19.49
C VAL A 282 -19.16 0.63 -20.26
N GLY A 283 -20.09 -0.03 -19.57
CA GLY A 283 -21.05 -0.95 -20.18
C GLY A 283 -21.69 -0.27 -21.38
N ARG A 284 -21.43 -0.82 -22.56
CA ARG A 284 -21.94 -0.31 -23.83
C ARG A 284 -23.39 -0.75 -23.98
N ASP A 285 -24.28 -0.21 -23.16
CA ASP A 285 -25.73 -0.17 -23.34
C ASP A 285 -26.34 0.50 -22.10
N ASP A 286 -26.25 1.83 -22.06
CA ASP A 286 -27.39 2.72 -21.81
C ASP A 286 -26.88 4.16 -21.78
N LYS A 287 -27.65 5.06 -22.40
CA LYS A 287 -27.31 6.48 -22.53
C LYS A 287 -27.28 7.15 -21.15
N ALA A 288 -26.11 7.22 -20.52
CA ALA A 288 -25.85 8.06 -19.35
C ALA A 288 -25.30 9.44 -19.78
N PRO A 289 -25.68 10.55 -19.11
CA PRO A 289 -25.25 11.89 -19.51
C PRO A 289 -23.81 12.18 -19.05
N LYS A 290 -22.92 12.46 -20.03
CA LYS A 290 -21.53 12.95 -19.87
C LYS A 290 -20.63 12.12 -18.93
N ASP A 291 -20.21 11.01 -19.53
CA ASP A 291 -18.94 10.30 -19.41
C ASP A 291 -17.99 10.70 -18.27
N ILE A 292 -18.13 9.99 -17.15
CA ILE A 292 -17.12 9.94 -16.08
C ILE A 292 -15.80 9.34 -16.58
N GLY A 293 -15.85 8.55 -17.66
CA GLY A 293 -14.68 8.08 -18.39
C GLY A 293 -13.86 9.24 -18.91
N ASP A 294 -14.48 10.28 -19.48
CA ASP A 294 -13.79 11.47 -19.97
C ASP A 294 -13.11 12.27 -18.85
N VAL A 295 -13.70 12.31 -17.65
CA VAL A 295 -13.14 13.05 -16.49
C VAL A 295 -11.94 12.32 -15.90
N ILE A 296 -12.05 11.00 -15.74
CA ILE A 296 -10.96 10.14 -15.27
C ILE A 296 -9.85 10.07 -16.32
N GLU A 297 -10.20 9.95 -17.60
CA GLU A 297 -9.25 9.94 -18.72
C GLU A 297 -8.58 11.30 -18.89
N ALA A 298 -9.28 12.42 -18.68
CA ALA A 298 -8.67 13.75 -18.67
C ALA A 298 -7.66 13.91 -17.52
N TYR A 299 -8.00 13.44 -16.32
CA TYR A 299 -7.09 13.47 -15.17
C TYR A 299 -5.87 12.55 -15.39
N LEU A 300 -6.10 11.29 -15.81
CA LEU A 300 -5.03 10.34 -16.10
C LEU A 300 -4.17 10.75 -17.30
N ALA A 301 -4.73 11.43 -18.30
CA ALA A 301 -3.97 12.01 -19.41
C ALA A 301 -3.15 13.21 -18.95
N GLN A 302 -3.61 13.97 -17.95
CA GLN A 302 -2.85 15.07 -17.36
C GLN A 302 -1.69 14.56 -16.50
N VAL A 303 -1.90 13.47 -15.74
CA VAL A 303 -0.86 12.77 -14.97
C VAL A 303 0.12 12.01 -15.89
N SER A 304 -0.36 11.32 -16.92
CA SER A 304 0.48 10.63 -17.90
C SER A 304 1.30 11.61 -18.72
N ARG A 305 0.80 12.80 -19.07
CA ARG A 305 1.62 13.84 -19.71
C ARG A 305 2.75 14.36 -18.82
N ALA A 306 2.63 14.24 -17.50
CA ALA A 306 3.73 14.51 -16.58
C ALA A 306 4.74 13.35 -16.48
N GLN A 307 4.39 12.15 -16.97
CA GLN A 307 5.21 10.93 -16.94
C GLN A 307 5.76 10.51 -18.34
N ASP A 308 5.09 10.89 -19.43
CA ASP A 308 5.43 10.56 -20.84
C ASP A 308 6.63 11.34 -21.40
N GLU A 309 7.31 12.14 -20.58
CA GLU A 309 8.72 12.48 -20.82
C GLU A 309 9.65 11.27 -20.61
N GLY A 310 9.13 10.07 -20.29
CA GLY A 310 9.93 8.91 -19.90
C GLY A 310 9.43 7.51 -20.32
N GLY A 311 9.09 7.27 -21.60
CA GLY A 311 9.29 5.95 -22.24
C GLY A 311 8.09 4.98 -22.36
N GLY A 312 7.94 4.41 -23.57
CA GLY A 312 6.73 3.73 -24.06
C GLY A 312 6.62 2.20 -23.94
N SER A 313 5.41 1.74 -24.26
CA SER A 313 4.74 0.45 -23.96
C SER A 313 4.91 -0.68 -25.00
N VAL A 314 4.68 -1.95 -24.59
CA VAL A 314 4.25 -3.05 -25.48
C VAL A 314 3.28 -4.04 -24.79
N ASN A 315 2.18 -4.38 -25.49
CA ASN A 315 0.97 -5.16 -25.12
C ASN A 315 1.09 -6.71 -25.13
N ALA A 316 0.12 -7.37 -24.46
CA ALA A 316 -0.22 -8.81 -24.55
C ALA A 316 -1.76 -9.03 -24.72
N PRO A 317 -2.26 -10.21 -25.21
CA PRO A 317 -3.69 -10.47 -25.40
C PRO A 317 -4.34 -11.45 -24.40
N SER A 318 -5.66 -11.27 -24.16
CA SER A 318 -6.50 -11.83 -23.07
C SER A 318 -7.33 -13.09 -23.42
N ARG A 319 -7.87 -13.79 -22.38
CA ARG A 319 -8.92 -14.83 -22.52
C ARG A 319 -9.90 -14.86 -21.32
N ALA A 320 -11.17 -15.22 -21.59
CA ALA A 320 -12.41 -14.97 -20.83
C ALA A 320 -12.72 -15.89 -19.60
N PRO A 321 -13.63 -15.49 -18.66
CA PRO A 321 -13.87 -16.16 -17.37
C PRO A 321 -15.19 -16.99 -17.28
N GLN A 322 -15.27 -17.85 -16.25
CA GLN A 322 -16.45 -18.64 -15.86
C GLN A 322 -16.79 -18.45 -14.37
N ASP A 323 -18.09 -18.54 -14.09
CA ASP A 323 -18.87 -18.07 -12.95
C ASP A 323 -18.95 -19.07 -11.77
N GLN A 324 -19.04 -18.58 -10.52
CA GLN A 324 -19.51 -19.36 -9.35
C GLN A 324 -19.78 -18.47 -8.11
N GLY A 325 -20.94 -18.73 -7.48
CA GLY A 325 -21.63 -17.89 -6.48
C GLY A 325 -21.09 -17.87 -5.03
N PRO A 326 -21.84 -17.24 -4.11
CA PRO A 326 -21.29 -16.54 -2.94
C PRO A 326 -21.04 -17.44 -1.71
N SER A 327 -19.99 -17.14 -0.94
CA SER A 327 -19.66 -17.81 0.33
C SER A 327 -19.32 -16.81 1.45
N LYS A 328 -19.50 -17.25 2.70
CA LYS A 328 -19.40 -16.46 3.95
C LYS A 328 -17.96 -16.03 4.29
N PRO A 329 -17.77 -14.99 5.12
CA PRO A 329 -16.46 -14.44 5.47
C PRO A 329 -15.61 -15.37 6.36
N ASP A 330 -14.29 -15.43 6.08
CA ASP A 330 -13.28 -16.26 6.76
C ASP A 330 -12.49 -15.50 7.84
N THR A 331 -11.94 -16.23 8.81
CA THR A 331 -11.14 -15.75 9.95
C THR A 331 -9.63 -16.04 9.78
N ILE A 332 -8.76 -15.43 10.61
CA ILE A 332 -7.30 -15.65 10.57
C ILE A 332 -6.90 -17.11 10.87
N GLU A 333 -7.68 -17.81 11.70
CA GLU A 333 -7.49 -19.24 11.96
C GLU A 333 -7.63 -20.06 10.65
N ASP A 334 -8.54 -19.66 9.76
CA ASP A 334 -8.73 -20.27 8.46
C ASP A 334 -7.54 -20.00 7.51
N VAL A 335 -6.94 -18.82 7.61
CA VAL A 335 -5.75 -18.43 6.81
C VAL A 335 -4.52 -19.19 7.29
N LEU A 336 -4.27 -19.25 8.59
CA LEU A 336 -3.13 -19.97 9.18
C LEU A 336 -3.25 -21.49 8.94
N ALA A 337 -4.45 -22.06 9.02
CA ALA A 337 -4.69 -23.47 8.71
C ALA A 337 -4.35 -23.83 7.26
N ARG A 338 -4.61 -22.92 6.30
CA ARG A 338 -4.26 -23.12 4.87
C ARG A 338 -2.74 -23.08 4.65
N ILE A 339 -2.04 -22.21 5.37
CA ILE A 339 -0.58 -22.11 5.34
C ILE A 339 0.06 -23.38 5.91
N GLU A 340 -0.44 -23.89 7.05
CA GLU A 340 0.06 -25.14 7.64
C GLU A 340 -0.25 -26.39 6.79
N ALA A 341 -1.43 -26.47 6.17
CA ALA A 341 -1.79 -27.57 5.28
C ALA A 341 -0.87 -27.68 4.05
N ARG A 342 -0.39 -26.53 3.53
CA ARG A 342 0.63 -26.49 2.47
C ARG A 342 2.01 -26.92 2.96
N ARG A 343 2.42 -26.50 4.17
CA ARG A 343 3.69 -26.94 4.78
C ARG A 343 3.74 -28.45 4.98
N ASN A 344 2.59 -29.08 5.23
CA ASN A 344 2.44 -30.52 5.41
C ASN A 344 2.15 -31.31 4.12
N GLY A 345 2.16 -30.65 2.95
CA GLY A 345 2.00 -31.31 1.65
C GLY A 345 0.59 -31.83 1.34
N GLN A 346 -0.45 -31.32 2.01
CA GLN A 346 -1.86 -31.77 1.84
C GLN A 346 -2.71 -30.85 0.93
N GLY A 347 -2.09 -29.90 0.21
CA GLY A 347 -2.74 -29.12 -0.85
C GLY A 347 -2.57 -29.74 -2.24
N PRO A 348 -3.40 -29.37 -3.24
CA PRO A 348 -3.23 -29.87 -4.61
C PRO A 348 -1.82 -29.53 -5.11
N GLY A 349 -1.08 -30.56 -5.52
CA GLY A 349 0.34 -30.45 -5.88
C GLY A 349 0.61 -29.55 -7.08
N PRO A 350 1.88 -29.12 -7.27
CA PRO A 350 2.25 -28.18 -8.33
C PRO A 350 1.99 -28.78 -9.71
N SER A 351 1.35 -27.99 -10.58
CA SER A 351 1.14 -28.34 -11.98
C SER A 351 2.49 -28.46 -12.71
N THR A 352 2.81 -29.66 -13.16
CA THR A 352 3.99 -30.03 -13.96
C THR A 352 4.29 -29.04 -15.10
N PRO A 353 5.57 -28.67 -15.36
CA PRO A 353 5.91 -27.79 -16.46
C PRO A 353 5.83 -28.55 -17.79
N ARG A 354 5.03 -28.03 -18.74
CA ARG A 354 5.07 -28.47 -20.14
C ARG A 354 6.19 -27.74 -20.85
N HIS A 355 7.31 -28.41 -21.06
CA HIS A 355 8.29 -28.03 -22.07
C HIS A 355 7.63 -28.01 -23.46
N ARG A 356 7.91 -26.97 -24.26
CA ARG A 356 7.68 -26.99 -25.70
C ARG A 356 9.02 -26.78 -26.41
N ALA A 357 9.31 -27.73 -27.30
CA ALA A 357 10.28 -27.62 -28.39
C ALA A 357 9.78 -26.63 -29.46
#